data_AF-A0AA96QM68-F1
#
_entry.id   AF-A0AA96QM68-F1
#
_cell.length_a   1.000
_cell.length_b   1.000
_cell.length_c   1.000
_cell.angle_alpha   90.00
_cell.angle_beta   90.00
_cell.angle_gamma   90.00
#
_symmetry.space_group_name_H-M   'P 1'
#
loop_
_entity.id
_entity.type
_entity.pdbx_description
1 polymer ?
#
loop_
_entity_poly.entity_id
_entity_poly.type
_entity_poly.pdbx_seq_one_letter_code
_entity_poly.pdbx_strand_id
1 'polypeptide(L)'
;MASASAGTFSKHKGRRVLIVDAGITIGGKSAVKIARISSARPKGSVRFFETKKFLGDYWILLDQVSVVTTTELVDPWSGSNRLKPGELDTVRKEIAKIAG
;
A
#
# COMPACT_ATOMS: atom_id res chain seq x y z
N MET A 1 -17.25 -6.52 7.75
CA MET A 1 -16.04 -5.72 7.44
C MET A 1 -15.38 -6.32 6.22
N ALA A 2 -15.21 -5.55 5.14
CA ALA A 2 -14.50 -6.03 3.96
C ALA A 2 -13.08 -6.42 4.37
N SER A 3 -12.69 -7.66 4.11
CA SER A 3 -11.37 -8.17 4.46
C SER A 3 -10.30 -7.34 3.75
N ALA A 4 -9.52 -6.59 4.52
CA ALA A 4 -8.38 -5.83 4.02
C ALA A 4 -7.41 -6.83 3.39
N SER A 5 -7.30 -6.80 2.06
CA SER A 5 -6.56 -7.79 1.29
C SER A 5 -5.39 -7.13 0.57
N ALA A 6 -4.29 -7.87 0.46
CA ALA A 6 -3.10 -7.40 -0.21
C ALA A 6 -3.39 -6.97 -1.67
N GLY A 7 -2.67 -5.95 -2.14
CA GLY A 7 -2.90 -5.28 -3.41
C GLY A 7 -4.01 -4.23 -3.36
N THR A 8 -4.78 -4.13 -2.28
CA THR A 8 -5.92 -3.21 -2.21
C THR A 8 -5.49 -1.80 -1.83
N PHE A 9 -6.05 -0.79 -2.50
CA PHE A 9 -5.86 0.61 -2.17
C PHE A 9 -6.87 1.05 -1.11
N SER A 10 -6.39 1.78 -0.11
CA SER A 10 -7.20 2.24 1.02
C SER A 10 -6.74 3.62 1.47
N LYS A 11 -7.38 4.16 2.51
CA LYS A 11 -6.98 5.40 3.16
C LYS A 11 -6.58 5.12 4.61
N HIS A 12 -5.46 5.72 5.02
CA HIS A 12 -5.01 5.74 6.41
C HIS A 12 -4.71 7.18 6.80
N LYS A 13 -5.34 7.68 7.87
CA LYS A 13 -5.17 9.07 8.37
C LYS A 13 -5.28 10.13 7.26
N GLY A 14 -6.29 10.00 6.39
CA GLY A 14 -6.54 10.92 5.27
C GLY A 14 -5.60 10.78 4.07
N ARG A 15 -4.61 9.86 4.11
CA ARG A 15 -3.65 9.62 3.02
C ARG A 15 -3.96 8.32 2.30
N ARG A 16 -3.66 8.28 0.99
CA ARG A 16 -3.82 7.07 0.17
C ARG A 16 -2.69 6.09 0.45
N VAL A 17 -3.05 4.82 0.62
CA VAL A 17 -2.12 3.74 0.93
C VAL A 17 -2.44 2.48 0.14
N LEU A 18 -1.41 1.68 -0.13
CA LEU A 18 -1.53 0.35 -0.69
C LEU A 18 -1.35 -0.67 0.44
N ILE A 19 -2.27 -1.62 0.56
CA ILE A 19 -2.07 -2.79 1.41
C ILE A 19 -1.08 -3.72 0.70
N VAL A 20 0.14 -3.80 1.21
CA VAL A 20 1.20 -4.66 0.68
C VAL A 20 1.04 -6.07 1.19
N ASP A 21 0.69 -6.21 2.47
CA ASP A 21 0.52 -7.50 3.12
C ASP A 21 -0.65 -7.51 4.10
N ALA A 22 -1.28 -8.67 4.22
CA ALA A 22 -2.49 -8.88 5.02
C ALA A 22 -2.39 -10.17 5.84
N GLY A 23 -3.29 -10.32 6.82
CA GLY A 23 -3.25 -11.46 7.74
C GLY A 23 -2.23 -11.31 8.87
N ILE A 24 -1.73 -10.09 9.10
CA ILE A 24 -0.84 -9.79 10.22
C ILE A 24 -1.68 -9.65 11.50
N THR A 25 -1.10 -9.97 12.65
CA THR A 25 -1.74 -9.74 13.95
C THR A 25 -0.80 -8.93 14.84
N ILE A 26 -1.30 -7.85 15.44
CA ILE A 26 -0.57 -7.03 16.42
C ILE A 26 -1.41 -6.99 17.70
N GLY A 27 -0.86 -7.52 18.81
CA GLY A 27 -1.55 -7.51 20.11
C GLY A 27 -2.95 -8.14 20.07
N GLY A 28 -3.11 -9.24 19.33
CA GLY A 28 -4.38 -9.94 19.14
C GLY A 28 -5.37 -9.29 18.17
N LYS A 29 -5.01 -8.16 17.55
CA LYS A 29 -5.85 -7.45 16.57
C LYS A 29 -5.36 -7.69 15.14
N SER A 30 -6.29 -7.83 14.20
CA SER A 30 -5.97 -7.92 12.77
C SER A 30 -5.27 -6.64 12.30
N ALA A 31 -4.18 -6.82 11.58
CA ALA A 31 -3.32 -5.78 11.08
C ALA A 31 -2.89 -6.07 9.63
N VAL A 32 -2.38 -5.03 8.98
CA VAL A 32 -1.91 -5.07 7.61
C VAL A 32 -0.67 -4.21 7.45
N LYS A 33 0.20 -4.59 6.51
CA LYS A 33 1.35 -3.80 6.10
C LYS A 33 0.93 -2.89 4.96
N ILE A 34 1.09 -1.59 5.14
CA ILE A 34 0.70 -0.56 4.17
C ILE A 34 1.90 0.22 3.66
N ALA A 35 1.91 0.56 2.38
CA ALA A 35 2.84 1.51 1.79
C ALA A 35 2.10 2.80 1.42
N ARG A 36 2.71 3.96 1.68
CA ARG A 36 2.12 5.25 1.28
C ARG A 36 2.14 5.44 -0.22
N ILE A 37 1.15 6.15 -0.72
CA ILE A 37 1.04 6.50 -2.15
C ILE A 37 1.09 8.01 -2.30
N SER A 38 1.85 8.45 -3.28
CA SER A 38 1.85 9.82 -3.77
C SER A 38 1.17 9.89 -5.13
N SER A 39 0.38 10.95 -5.36
CA SER A 39 -0.16 11.32 -6.68
C SER A 39 0.79 12.25 -7.45
N ALA A 40 1.95 12.57 -6.88
CA ALA A 40 3.01 13.31 -7.54
C ALA A 40 4.31 12.50 -7.47
N ARG A 41 5.11 12.57 -8.54
CA ARG A 41 6.41 11.90 -8.59
C ARG A 41 7.28 12.35 -7.41
N PRO A 42 7.76 11.42 -6.56
CA PRO A 42 8.65 11.75 -5.46
C PRO A 42 9.94 12.38 -6.00
N LYS A 43 10.45 13.41 -5.32
CA LYS A 43 11.73 14.04 -5.63
C LYS A 43 12.83 13.46 -4.73
N GLY A 44 14.08 13.53 -5.21
CA GLY A 44 15.26 13.06 -4.46
C GLY A 44 15.42 11.53 -4.48
N SER A 45 16.12 11.00 -3.48
CA SER A 45 16.50 9.58 -3.38
C SER A 45 15.41 8.66 -2.82
N VAL A 46 14.15 9.07 -2.85
CA VAL A 46 13.03 8.25 -2.34
C VAL A 46 12.80 7.09 -3.29
N ARG A 47 12.82 5.85 -2.78
CA ARG A 47 12.51 4.67 -3.58
C ARG A 47 11.01 4.55 -3.77
N PHE A 48 10.60 4.42 -5.01
CA PHE A 48 9.20 4.32 -5.38
C PHE A 48 8.96 3.29 -6.48
N PHE A 49 7.74 2.76 -6.51
CA PHE A 49 7.21 1.99 -7.62
C PHE A 49 6.13 2.81 -8.32
N GLU A 50 6.28 3.04 -9.61
CA GLU A 50 5.28 3.72 -10.43
C GLU A 50 4.24 2.71 -10.92
N THR A 51 2.96 3.00 -10.69
CA THR A 51 1.83 2.22 -11.21
C THR A 51 0.87 3.15 -11.92
N LYS A 52 0.47 2.77 -13.13
CA LYS A 52 -0.49 3.53 -13.93
C LYS A 52 -1.89 3.04 -13.66
N LYS A 53 -2.77 3.94 -13.23
CA LYS A 53 -4.21 3.67 -13.10
C LYS A 53 -5.00 4.51 -14.09
N PHE A 54 -6.27 4.13 -14.25
CA PHE A 54 -7.23 4.86 -15.08
C PHE A 54 -7.35 6.35 -14.73
N LEU A 55 -7.13 6.71 -13.46
CA LEU A 55 -7.20 8.08 -12.93
C LEU A 55 -5.82 8.77 -12.86
N GLY A 56 -4.79 8.25 -13.51
CA GLY A 56 -3.44 8.82 -13.56
C GLY A 56 -2.35 7.91 -12.98
N ASP A 57 -1.13 8.44 -12.98
CA ASP A 57 0.05 7.77 -12.46
C ASP A 57 0.14 7.93 -10.93
N TYR A 58 0.50 6.84 -10.25
CA TYR A 58 0.65 6.79 -8.81
C TYR A 58 2.01 6.23 -8.44
N TRP A 59 2.62 6.79 -7.40
CA TRP A 59 3.93 6.37 -6.90
C TRP A 59 3.78 5.78 -5.51
N ILE A 60 4.02 4.47 -5.40
CA ILE A 60 4.04 3.75 -4.13
C ILE A 60 5.42 3.97 -3.50
N LEU A 61 5.46 4.57 -2.32
CA LEU A 61 6.68 4.90 -1.60
C LEU A 61 7.16 3.64 -0.85
N LEU A 62 8.22 3.03 -1.36
CA LEU A 62 8.72 1.73 -0.88
C LEU A 62 9.48 1.85 0.45
N ASP A 63 9.99 3.05 0.75
CA ASP A 63 10.65 3.35 2.03
C ASP A 63 9.64 3.79 3.11
N GLN A 64 8.39 4.09 2.75
CA GLN A 64 7.37 4.59 3.69
C GLN A 64 6.30 3.54 3.95
N VAL A 65 6.75 2.44 4.57
CA VAL A 65 5.92 1.29 4.89
C VAL A 65 5.64 1.27 6.39
N SER A 66 4.43 0.89 6.78
CA SER A 66 4.04 0.80 8.19
C SER A 66 3.07 -0.35 8.39
N VAL A 67 3.02 -0.91 9.59
CA VAL A 67 2.00 -1.89 9.97
C VAL A 67 0.94 -1.18 10.79
N VAL A 68 -0.32 -1.33 10.40
CA VAL A 68 -1.46 -0.66 11.04
C VAL A 68 -2.56 -1.68 11.30
N THR A 69 -3.40 -1.44 12.30
CA THR A 69 -4.58 -2.28 12.51
C THR A 69 -5.59 -2.05 11.38
N THR A 70 -6.36 -3.08 11.04
CA THR A 70 -7.38 -2.97 9.98
C THR A 70 -8.46 -1.94 10.31
N THR A 71 -8.69 -1.65 11.59
CA THR A 71 -9.63 -0.64 12.08
C THR A 71 -9.19 0.80 11.78
N GLU A 72 -7.90 1.04 11.54
CA GLU A 72 -7.40 2.37 11.16
C GLU A 72 -7.54 2.66 9.66
N LEU A 73 -7.95 1.66 8.87
CA LEU A 73 -8.18 1.80 7.45
C LEU A 73 -9.61 2.26 7.17
N VAL A 74 -9.72 3.29 6.33
CA VAL A 74 -10.99 3.79 5.82
C VAL A 74 -11.27 3.17 4.45
N ASP A 75 -12.56 3.07 4.10
CA ASP A 75 -13.12 2.40 2.92
C ASP A 75 -12.20 2.34 1.69
N PRO A 76 -12.18 1.19 1.01
CA PRO A 76 -11.30 0.99 -0.11
C PRO A 76 -11.69 1.96 -1.24
N TRP A 77 -10.70 2.53 -1.92
CA TRP A 77 -10.86 3.66 -2.84
C TRP A 77 -11.80 3.33 -4.03
N SER A 78 -12.93 4.04 -4.17
CA SER A 78 -13.91 3.81 -5.24
C SER A 78 -13.26 3.80 -6.66
N GLY A 79 -13.24 2.63 -7.31
CA GLY A 79 -12.59 2.38 -8.62
C GLY A 79 -11.87 1.03 -8.64
N SER A 80 -11.19 0.66 -9.74
CA SER A 80 -10.34 -0.55 -9.80
C SER A 80 -9.34 -0.54 -8.64
N ASN A 81 -9.69 -1.27 -7.58
CA ASN A 81 -9.22 -0.99 -6.24
C ASN A 81 -7.98 -1.79 -5.87
N ARG A 82 -7.41 -2.49 -6.84
CA ARG A 82 -6.33 -3.42 -6.64
C ARG A 82 -5.20 -3.20 -7.63
N LEU A 83 -3.99 -3.39 -7.14
CA LEU A 83 -2.80 -3.54 -7.97
C LEU A 83 -2.94 -4.80 -8.82
N LYS A 84 -2.30 -4.84 -9.99
CA LYS A 84 -2.22 -6.10 -10.73
C LYS A 84 -1.41 -7.10 -9.90
N PRO A 85 -1.75 -8.41 -9.91
CA PRO A 85 -1.03 -9.41 -9.11
C PRO A 85 0.50 -9.35 -9.28
N GLY A 86 0.99 -9.25 -10.52
CA GLY A 86 2.45 -9.17 -10.78
C GLY A 86 3.12 -7.88 -10.29
N GLU A 87 2.39 -6.77 -10.20
CA GLU A 87 2.93 -5.53 -9.62
C GLU A 87 3.09 -5.68 -8.10
N LEU A 88 2.16 -6.39 -7.43
CA LEU A 88 2.18 -6.53 -5.98
C LEU A 88 3.39 -7.34 -5.53
N ASP A 89 3.69 -8.44 -6.22
CA ASP A 89 4.89 -9.24 -5.96
C ASP A 89 6.17 -8.43 -6.19
N THR A 90 6.19 -7.57 -7.21
CA THR A 90 7.33 -6.68 -7.47
C THR A 90 7.51 -5.69 -6.33
N VAL A 91 6.43 -5.01 -5.90
CA VAL A 91 6.46 -4.09 -4.75
C VAL A 91 6.93 -4.80 -3.48
N ARG A 92 6.47 -6.03 -3.22
CA ARG A 92 6.91 -6.83 -2.06
C ARG A 92 8.40 -7.14 -2.11
N LYS A 93 8.92 -7.56 -3.27
CA LYS A 93 10.33 -7.85 -3.48
C LYS A 93 11.20 -6.60 -3.28
N GLU A 94 10.79 -5.46 -3.82
CA GLU A 94 11.54 -4.22 -3.67
C GLU A 94 11.53 -3.73 -2.21
N ILE A 95 10.41 -3.82 -1.50
CA ILE A 95 10.35 -3.50 -0.06
C ILE A 95 11.26 -4.43 0.74
N ALA A 96 11.32 -5.72 0.40
CA ALA A 96 12.21 -6.67 1.09
C ALA A 96 13.70 -6.35 0.88
N LYS A 97 14.09 -5.89 -0.33
CA LYS A 97 15.46 -5.43 -0.62
C LYS A 97 15.86 -4.16 0.11
N ILE A 98 14.89 -3.35 0.56
CA ILE A 98 15.13 -2.11 1.31
C ILE A 98 15.28 -2.40 2.80
N ALA A 99 14.56 -3.41 3.30
CA ALA A 99 14.53 -3.76 4.71
C ALA A 99 15.70 -4.65 5.17
N GLY A 100 16.46 -5.24 4.24
CA GLY A 100 17.67 -6.02 4.51
C GLY A 100 18.92 -5.24 4.15
#